data_AF-A0A950CTF5-F1
#
_entry.id   AF-A0A950CTF5-F1
#
_cell.length_a   1.000
_cell.length_b   1.000
_cell.length_c   1.000
_cell.angle_alpha   90.00
_cell.angle_beta   90.00
_cell.angle_gamma   90.00
#
_symmetry.space_group_name_H-M   'P 1'
#
loop_
_entity.id
_entity.type
_entity.pdbx_description
1 polymer ?
#
loop_
_entity_poly.entity_id
_entity_poly.type
_entity_poly.pdbx_seq_one_letter_code
_entity_poly.pdbx_strand_id
1 'polypeptide(L)'
;AIWILPVAFPMVMAMGGMLGLIGVPLPGIEYGIALSAMLLGLAVMFEVRPPPALTAALVGFFAIFHGHAHGTELPPGQSALLYSIGFVIATGCLHAVGIGIGTVHRWAWGQTLLRTAGAMVALGGVFFLWQAIV
;
A
#
# COMPACT_ATOMS: atom_id res chain seq x y z
N ALA A 1 -3.05 0.16 18.45
CA ALA A 1 -2.31 0.74 17.30
C ALA A 1 -2.19 -0.23 16.13
N ILE A 2 -1.79 -1.50 16.33
CA ILE A 2 -1.48 -2.44 15.23
C ILE A 2 -2.61 -2.61 14.19
N TRP A 3 -3.87 -2.53 14.61
CA TRP A 3 -5.04 -2.69 13.73
C TRP A 3 -5.50 -1.41 13.03
N ILE A 4 -4.94 -0.24 13.38
CA ILE A 4 -5.38 1.03 12.79
C ILE A 4 -5.08 1.05 11.29
N LEU A 5 -3.85 0.70 10.89
CA LEU A 5 -3.43 0.77 9.49
C LEU A 5 -4.08 -0.33 8.62
N PRO A 6 -4.15 -1.61 9.05
CA PRO A 6 -4.87 -2.67 8.32
C PRO A 6 -6.36 -2.40 8.08
N VAL A 7 -6.98 -1.53 8.87
CA VAL A 7 -8.38 -1.11 8.68
C VAL A 7 -8.46 0.18 7.86
N ALA A 8 -7.64 1.18 8.19
CA ALA A 8 -7.67 2.47 7.51
C ALA A 8 -7.31 2.36 6.02
N PHE A 9 -6.28 1.56 5.68
CA PHE A 9 -5.82 1.46 4.29
C PHE A 9 -6.90 0.88 3.36
N PRO A 10 -7.51 -0.31 3.60
CA PRO A 10 -8.55 -0.83 2.71
C PRO A 10 -9.80 0.05 2.63
N MET A 11 -10.16 0.74 3.71
CA MET A 11 -11.32 1.65 3.73
C MET A 11 -11.10 2.86 2.80
N VAL A 12 -9.95 3.52 2.91
CA VAL A 12 -9.63 4.66 2.04
C VAL A 12 -9.34 4.20 0.61
N MET A 13 -8.71 3.04 0.45
CA MET A 13 -8.49 2.41 -0.85
C MET A 13 -9.82 2.10 -1.56
N ALA A 14 -10.84 1.63 -0.85
CA ALA A 14 -12.17 1.43 -1.43
C ALA A 14 -12.79 2.75 -1.92
N MET A 15 -12.57 3.87 -1.21
CA MET A 15 -12.97 5.20 -1.68
C MET A 15 -12.21 5.61 -2.95
N GLY A 16 -10.90 5.38 -2.99
CA GLY A 16 -10.10 5.60 -4.20
C GLY A 16 -10.57 4.76 -5.38
N GLY A 17 -10.90 3.49 -5.14
CA GLY A 17 -11.44 2.58 -6.16
C GLY A 17 -12.78 3.04 -6.70
N MET A 18 -13.65 3.56 -5.84
CA MET A 18 -14.89 4.20 -6.30
C MET A 18 -14.60 5.37 -7.25
N LEU A 19 -13.63 6.24 -6.93
CA LEU A 19 -13.24 7.35 -7.81
C LEU A 19 -12.76 6.86 -9.18
N GLY A 20 -11.97 5.78 -9.21
CA GLY A 20 -11.51 5.15 -10.45
C GLY A 20 -12.68 4.58 -11.27
N LEU A 21 -13.61 3.89 -10.62
CA LEU A 21 -14.79 3.28 -11.26
C LEU A 21 -15.73 4.30 -11.90
N ILE A 22 -15.92 5.46 -11.27
CA ILE A 22 -16.77 6.53 -11.80
C ILE A 22 -16.01 7.47 -12.76
N GLY A 23 -14.75 7.16 -13.08
CA GLY A 23 -13.94 7.88 -14.05
C GLY A 23 -13.49 9.27 -13.60
N VAL A 24 -13.43 9.55 -12.29
CA VAL A 24 -12.83 10.80 -11.79
C VAL A 24 -11.34 10.77 -12.10
N PRO A 25 -10.79 11.72 -12.88
CA PRO A 25 -9.36 11.70 -13.19
C PRO A 25 -8.54 12.01 -11.93
N LEU A 26 -7.54 11.17 -11.66
CA LEU A 26 -6.55 11.39 -10.61
C LEU A 26 -5.16 11.44 -11.26
N PRO A 27 -4.50 12.61 -11.33
CA PRO A 27 -3.17 12.70 -11.91
C PRO A 27 -2.13 12.02 -11.01
N GLY A 28 -1.10 11.45 -11.63
CA GLY A 28 0.08 10.95 -10.95
C GLY A 28 -0.10 9.68 -10.13
N ILE A 29 -1.03 8.80 -10.54
CA ILE A 29 -1.28 7.48 -9.93
C ILE A 29 0.00 6.67 -9.79
N GLU A 30 0.78 6.55 -10.87
CA GLU A 30 2.02 5.78 -10.88
C GLU A 30 3.07 6.35 -9.92
N TYR A 31 3.26 7.69 -9.89
CA TYR A 31 4.17 8.33 -8.93
C TYR A 31 3.71 8.11 -7.49
N GLY A 32 2.40 8.23 -7.21
CA GLY A 32 1.83 8.01 -5.88
C GLY A 32 2.07 6.59 -5.38
N ILE A 33 1.84 5.59 -6.23
CA ILE A 33 2.09 4.17 -5.93
C ILE A 33 3.59 3.92 -5.72
N ALA A 34 4.45 4.36 -6.63
CA ALA A 34 5.88 4.15 -6.55
C ALA A 34 6.50 4.83 -5.31
N LEU A 35 6.11 6.08 -5.03
CA LEU A 35 6.55 6.83 -3.86
C LEU A 35 6.10 6.16 -2.56
N SER A 36 4.89 5.61 -2.52
CA SER A 36 4.39 4.88 -1.35
C SER A 36 5.26 3.65 -1.02
N ALA A 37 5.62 2.87 -2.04
CA ALA A 37 6.49 1.69 -1.87
C ALA A 37 7.89 2.11 -1.43
N MET A 38 8.45 3.17 -2.04
CA MET A 38 9.75 3.72 -1.65
C MET A 38 9.76 4.15 -0.18
N LEU A 39 8.80 4.98 0.23
CA LEU A 39 8.73 5.50 1.60
C LEU A 39 8.46 4.40 2.63
N LEU A 40 7.56 3.46 2.35
CA LEU A 40 7.29 2.32 3.23
C LEU A 40 8.53 1.43 3.37
N GLY A 41 9.20 1.12 2.27
CA GLY A 41 10.43 0.33 2.27
C GLY A 41 11.54 0.97 3.10
N LEU A 42 11.75 2.29 2.94
CA LEU A 42 12.69 3.05 3.75
C LEU A 42 12.29 3.06 5.24
N ALA A 43 11.01 3.24 5.55
CA ALA A 43 10.52 3.21 6.92
C ALA A 43 10.77 1.85 7.59
N VAL A 44 10.60 0.74 6.85
CA VAL A 44 10.91 -0.61 7.34
C VAL A 44 12.42 -0.82 7.48
N MET A 45 13.21 -0.40 6.49
CA MET A 45 14.67 -0.54 6.49
C MET A 45 15.35 0.17 7.66
N PHE A 46 14.86 1.37 8.00
CA PHE A 46 15.39 2.22 9.07
C PHE A 46 14.61 2.12 10.38
N GLU A 47 13.61 1.22 10.46
CA GLU A 47 12.74 1.05 11.62
C GLU A 47 12.10 2.37 12.12
N VAL A 48 11.68 3.22 11.19
CA VAL A 48 11.06 4.50 11.51
C VAL A 48 9.71 4.27 12.18
N ARG A 49 9.46 4.95 13.31
CA ARG A 49 8.21 4.84 14.08
C ARG A 49 7.55 6.21 14.27
N PRO A 50 6.90 6.77 13.22
CA PRO A 50 6.23 8.05 13.33
C PRO A 50 5.03 7.97 14.29
N PRO A 51 4.52 9.12 14.78
CA PRO A 51 3.28 9.15 15.55
C PRO A 51 2.12 8.50 14.78
N PRO A 52 1.23 7.72 15.44
CA PRO A 52 0.18 6.96 14.76
C PRO A 52 -0.72 7.78 13.85
N ALA A 53 -1.03 9.02 14.23
CA ALA A 53 -1.83 9.94 13.43
C ALA A 53 -1.17 10.31 12.09
N LEU A 54 0.15 10.58 12.10
CA LEU A 54 0.91 10.88 10.89
C LEU A 54 0.98 9.64 9.99
N THR A 55 1.22 8.47 10.56
CA THR A 55 1.25 7.21 9.79
C THR A 55 -0.11 6.92 9.14
N ALA A 56 -1.22 7.09 9.87
CA ALA A 56 -2.56 6.89 9.33
C ALA A 56 -2.87 7.89 8.20
N ALA A 57 -2.47 9.17 8.35
CA ALA A 57 -2.65 10.19 7.33
C ALA A 57 -1.85 9.86 6.05
N LEU A 58 -0.58 9.49 6.17
CA LEU A 58 0.28 9.13 5.04
C LEU A 58 -0.24 7.87 4.31
N VAL A 59 -0.54 6.83 5.08
CA VAL A 59 -1.07 5.56 4.54
C VAL A 59 -2.42 5.79 3.85
N GLY A 60 -3.31 6.57 4.45
CA GLY A 60 -4.60 6.94 3.86
C GLY A 60 -4.43 7.75 2.57
N PHE A 61 -3.55 8.75 2.57
CA PHE A 61 -3.24 9.53 1.36
C PHE A 61 -2.78 8.63 0.20
N PHE A 62 -1.82 7.75 0.43
CA PHE A 62 -1.35 6.83 -0.62
C PHE A 62 -2.39 5.78 -1.01
N ALA A 63 -3.25 5.34 -0.09
CA ALA A 63 -4.32 4.38 -0.36
C ALA A 63 -5.28 4.86 -1.47
N ILE A 64 -5.48 6.17 -1.62
CA ILE A 64 -6.33 6.74 -2.68
C ILE A 64 -5.77 6.37 -4.06
N PHE A 65 -4.46 6.49 -4.29
CA PHE A 65 -3.83 6.18 -5.59
C PHE A 65 -3.90 4.69 -5.92
N HIS A 66 -3.60 3.83 -4.94
CA HIS A 66 -3.76 2.38 -5.09
C HIS A 66 -5.20 1.99 -5.40
N GLY A 67 -6.15 2.54 -4.63
CA GLY A 67 -7.56 2.32 -4.86
C GLY A 67 -8.00 2.73 -6.25
N HIS A 68 -7.63 3.95 -6.64
CA HIS A 68 -7.97 4.51 -7.95
C HIS A 68 -7.49 3.63 -9.10
N ALA A 69 -6.23 3.18 -9.06
CA ALA A 69 -5.68 2.24 -10.04
C ALA A 69 -6.53 0.97 -10.17
N HIS A 70 -6.87 0.31 -9.06
CA HIS A 70 -7.75 -0.87 -9.07
C HIS A 70 -9.14 -0.57 -9.65
N GLY A 71 -9.71 0.60 -9.35
CA GLY A 71 -10.98 1.03 -9.92
C GLY A 71 -10.92 1.19 -11.44
N THR A 72 -9.82 1.73 -11.97
CA THR A 72 -9.59 1.91 -13.40
C THR A 72 -9.24 0.61 -14.14
N GLU A 73 -8.63 -0.36 -13.45
CA GLU A 73 -8.21 -1.64 -14.01
C GLU A 73 -9.33 -2.70 -14.08
N LEU A 74 -10.56 -2.36 -13.62
CA LEU A 74 -11.71 -3.27 -13.69
C LEU A 74 -11.93 -3.72 -15.16
N PRO A 75 -11.85 -5.03 -15.46
CA PRO A 75 -12.03 -5.48 -16.84
C PRO A 75 -13.46 -5.20 -17.34
N PRO A 76 -13.63 -4.82 -18.61
CA PRO A 76 -14.95 -4.58 -19.18
C PRO A 76 -15.89 -5.77 -19.01
N GLY A 77 -17.13 -5.50 -18.59
CA GLY A 77 -18.16 -6.52 -18.38
C GLY A 77 -18.07 -7.29 -17.06
N GLN A 78 -17.13 -6.96 -16.17
CA GLN A 78 -17.03 -7.57 -14.84
C GLN A 78 -17.85 -6.81 -13.78
N SER A 79 -18.19 -7.51 -12.69
CA SER A 79 -18.89 -6.91 -11.55
C SER A 79 -17.95 -6.05 -10.71
N ALA A 80 -18.16 -4.73 -10.72
CA ALA A 80 -17.44 -3.78 -9.89
C ALA A 80 -17.54 -4.12 -8.39
N LEU A 81 -18.71 -4.60 -7.94
CA LEU A 81 -18.93 -4.99 -6.56
C LEU A 81 -18.08 -6.20 -6.15
N LEU A 82 -18.10 -7.28 -6.95
CA LEU A 82 -17.32 -8.49 -6.63
C LEU A 82 -15.82 -8.24 -6.72
N TYR A 83 -15.37 -7.48 -7.71
CA TYR A 83 -13.98 -7.05 -7.81
C TYR A 83 -13.55 -6.24 -6.59
N SER A 84 -14.40 -5.31 -6.13
CA SER A 84 -14.12 -4.48 -4.96
C SER A 84 -14.02 -5.29 -3.67
N ILE A 85 -14.97 -6.20 -3.44
CA ILE A 85 -14.93 -7.13 -2.31
C ILE A 85 -13.65 -7.97 -2.36
N GLY A 86 -13.31 -8.49 -3.54
CA GLY A 86 -12.12 -9.31 -3.76
C GLY A 86 -10.83 -8.60 -3.37
N PHE A 87 -10.58 -7.39 -3.89
CA PHE A 87 -9.35 -6.68 -3.55
C PHE A 87 -9.32 -6.22 -2.09
N VAL A 88 -10.45 -5.84 -1.49
CA VAL A 88 -10.50 -5.47 -0.06
C VAL A 88 -10.15 -6.68 0.82
N ILE A 89 -10.72 -7.86 0.53
CA ILE A 89 -10.39 -9.11 1.24
C ILE A 89 -8.92 -9.47 1.03
N ALA A 90 -8.44 -9.45 -0.21
CA ALA A 90 -7.04 -9.75 -0.52
C ALA A 90 -6.09 -8.81 0.23
N THR A 91 -6.40 -7.51 0.26
CA THR A 91 -5.62 -6.51 1.01
C THR A 91 -5.63 -6.80 2.50
N GLY A 92 -6.78 -7.15 3.08
CA GLY A 92 -6.89 -7.56 4.48
C GLY A 92 -6.04 -8.80 4.79
N CYS A 93 -6.07 -9.82 3.92
CA CYS A 93 -5.24 -11.01 4.04
C CYS A 93 -3.74 -10.69 3.97
N LEU A 94 -3.32 -9.84 3.02
CA LEU A 94 -1.93 -9.41 2.90
C LEU A 94 -1.44 -8.69 4.15
N HIS A 95 -2.27 -7.83 4.76
CA HIS A 95 -1.93 -7.17 6.03
C HIS A 95 -1.79 -8.18 7.18
N ALA A 96 -2.71 -9.14 7.29
CA ALA A 96 -2.64 -10.17 8.32
C ALA A 96 -1.37 -11.03 8.19
N VAL A 97 -1.01 -11.43 6.95
CA VAL A 97 0.23 -12.15 6.65
C VAL A 97 1.46 -11.28 6.99
N GLY A 98 1.46 -10.01 6.59
CA GLY A 98 2.54 -9.07 6.89
C GLY A 98 2.77 -8.86 8.38
N ILE A 99 1.69 -8.76 9.18
CA ILE A 99 1.76 -8.71 10.64
C ILE A 99 2.37 -10.00 11.20
N GLY A 100 1.94 -11.16 10.68
CA GLY A 100 2.48 -12.47 11.04
C GLY A 100 3.99 -12.57 10.79
N ILE A 101 4.43 -12.18 9.60
CA ILE A 101 5.86 -12.10 9.23
C ILE A 101 6.59 -11.13 10.16
N GLY A 102 6.01 -9.96 10.45
CA GLY A 102 6.58 -8.96 11.34
C GLY A 102 6.90 -9.47 12.75
N THR A 103 6.25 -10.54 13.22
CA THR A 103 6.54 -11.14 14.53
C THR A 103 7.96 -11.72 14.64
N VAL A 104 8.63 -11.99 13.52
CA VAL A 104 10.02 -12.46 13.53
C VAL A 104 11.02 -11.38 13.98
N HIS A 105 10.60 -10.11 14.02
CA HIS A 105 11.39 -8.97 14.50
C HIS A 105 11.94 -9.17 15.93
N ARG A 106 11.32 -10.03 16.75
CA ARG A 106 11.82 -10.35 18.09
C ARG A 106 13.18 -11.04 18.11
N TRP A 107 13.66 -11.56 16.97
CA TRP A 107 14.96 -12.19 16.82
C TRP A 107 15.91 -11.34 15.97
N ALA A 108 17.21 -11.37 16.29
CA ALA A 108 18.22 -10.57 15.58
C ALA A 108 18.26 -10.87 14.06
N TRP A 109 18.18 -12.15 13.66
CA TRP A 109 18.11 -12.53 12.25
C TRP A 109 16.83 -12.00 11.58
N GLY A 110 15.73 -11.94 12.32
CA GLY A 110 14.44 -11.46 11.84
C GLY A 110 14.44 -9.95 11.62
N GLN A 111 15.13 -9.18 12.47
CA GLN A 111 15.35 -7.74 12.24
C GLN A 111 16.11 -7.51 10.94
N THR A 112 17.23 -8.21 10.75
CA THR A 112 18.01 -8.12 9.51
C THR A 112 17.17 -8.49 8.29
N LEU A 113 16.41 -9.59 8.36
CA LEU A 113 15.53 -10.04 7.27
C LEU A 113 14.46 -9.00 6.92
N LEU A 114 13.78 -8.41 7.90
CA LEU A 114 12.74 -7.41 7.66
C LEU A 114 13.33 -6.13 7.07
N ARG A 115 14.51 -5.71 7.55
CA ARG A 115 15.20 -4.52 7.04
C ARG A 115 15.70 -4.71 5.60
N THR A 116 16.23 -5.88 5.26
CA THR A 116 16.61 -6.20 3.88
C THR A 116 15.40 -6.29 2.97
N ALA A 117 14.28 -6.86 3.43
CA ALA A 117 13.01 -6.82 2.71
C ALA A 117 12.53 -5.37 2.48
N GLY A 118 12.60 -4.52 3.50
CA GLY A 118 12.33 -3.08 3.37
C GLY A 118 13.20 -2.39 2.32
N ALA A 119 14.51 -2.69 2.30
CA ALA A 119 15.43 -2.16 1.29
C ALA A 119 15.06 -2.62 -0.14
N MET A 120 14.69 -3.90 -0.32
CA MET A 120 14.24 -4.41 -1.61
C MET A 120 12.94 -3.73 -2.08
N VAL A 121 11.98 -3.52 -1.18
CA VAL A 121 10.74 -2.78 -1.48
C VAL A 121 11.07 -1.32 -1.86
N ALA A 122 12.00 -0.68 -1.14
CA ALA A 122 12.42 0.69 -1.43
C ALA A 122 13.07 0.81 -2.82
N LEU A 123 13.94 -0.13 -3.18
CA LEU A 123 14.58 -0.20 -4.50
C LEU A 123 13.54 -0.44 -5.61
N GLY A 124 12.57 -1.31 -5.38
CA GLY A 124 11.43 -1.49 -6.29
C GLY A 124 10.65 -0.19 -6.47
N GLY A 125 10.40 0.54 -5.38
CA GLY A 125 9.78 1.87 -5.43
C GLY A 125 10.58 2.88 -6.26
N VAL A 126 11.90 2.94 -6.08
CA VAL A 126 12.79 3.79 -6.90
C VAL A 126 12.73 3.38 -8.37
N PHE A 127 12.74 2.08 -8.67
CA PHE A 127 12.65 1.57 -10.04
C PHE A 127 11.33 1.97 -10.71
N PHE A 128 10.19 1.76 -10.04
CA PHE A 128 8.90 2.19 -10.57
C PHE A 128 8.77 3.70 -10.69
N LEU A 129 9.38 4.45 -9.76
CA LEU A 129 9.38 5.91 -9.83
C LEU A 129 10.19 6.40 -11.03
N TRP A 130 11.34 5.77 -11.30
CA TRP A 130 12.13 6.03 -12.51
C TRP A 130 11.36 5.73 -13.79
N GLN A 131 10.69 4.57 -13.86
CA GLN A 131 9.85 4.19 -15.00
C GLN A 131 8.68 5.15 -15.23
N ALA A 132 8.11 5.73 -14.16
CA ALA A 132 7.05 6.72 -14.31
C ALA A 132 7.54 8.09 -14.82
N ILE A 133 8.85 8.38 -14.76
CA ILE A 133 9.44 9.67 -15.17
C ILE A 133 9.94 9.63 -16.62
N VAL A 134 10.47 8.50 -17.09
CA VAL A 134 11.21 8.36 -18.35
C VAL A 134 10.39 7.62 -19.39
#